data_AF-A0A951PQI8-F1
#
_entry.id   AF-A0A951PQI8-F1
#
_cell.length_a   1.000
_cell.length_b   1.000
_cell.length_c   1.000
_cell.angle_alpha   90.00
_cell.angle_beta   90.00
_cell.angle_gamma   90.00
#
_symmetry.space_group_name_H-M   'P 1'
#
loop_
_entity.id
_entity.type
_entity.pdbx_description
1 polymer ?
#
loop_
_entity_poly.entity_id
_entity_poly.type
_entity_poly.pdbx_seq_one_letter_code
_entity_poly.pdbx_strand_id
1 'polypeptide(L)'
;MQALKLVLLFKILLTFVFWSLPLLVFPPSWLMAIGFLHPGAAIVFIRLLGAAYFTLGMGYVLGYRDLGEGKDIGNVVTVGIISNGLACIILLIFGMLGRWNDWGMLAQAFMCGSAVATGLITLGLIITGSLKDMSDNRLV
;
A
#
# COMPACT_ATOMS: atom_id res chain seq x y z
N MET A 1 -15.86 10.83 9.18
CA MET A 1 -14.45 11.30 9.23
C MET A 1 -13.49 10.36 9.97
N GLN A 2 -13.79 9.87 11.18
CA GLN A 2 -12.85 9.07 11.97
C GLN A 2 -12.45 7.73 11.30
N ALA A 3 -13.39 7.06 10.62
CA ALA A 3 -13.11 5.83 9.89
C ALA A 3 -12.11 6.03 8.73
N LEU A 4 -12.28 7.09 7.92
CA LEU A 4 -11.37 7.41 6.82
C LEU A 4 -9.96 7.75 7.33
N LYS A 5 -9.86 8.49 8.46
CA LYS A 5 -8.58 8.73 9.15
C LYS A 5 -7.90 7.42 9.54
N LEU A 6 -8.64 6.48 10.13
CA LEU A 6 -8.09 5.18 10.52
C LEU A 6 -7.58 4.37 9.31
N VAL A 7 -8.36 4.34 8.21
CA VAL A 7 -7.95 3.65 6.98
C VAL A 7 -6.68 4.27 6.39
N LEU A 8 -6.60 5.61 6.33
CA LEU A 8 -5.40 6.31 5.87
C LEU A 8 -4.20 6.06 6.77
N LEU A 9 -4.38 6.11 8.09
CA LEU A 9 -3.30 5.81 9.04
C LEU A 9 -2.78 4.40 8.86
N PHE A 10 -3.67 3.41 8.77
CA PHE A 10 -3.29 2.03 8.53
C PHE A 10 -2.52 1.87 7.21
N LYS A 11 -3.00 2.51 6.13
CA LYS A 11 -2.33 2.52 4.83
C LYS A 11 -0.93 3.15 4.91
N ILE A 12 -0.78 4.27 5.60
CA ILE A 12 0.51 4.95 5.82
C ILE A 12 1.48 4.01 6.54
N LEU A 13 1.05 3.44 7.66
CA LEU A 13 1.90 2.56 8.47
C LEU A 13 2.34 1.33 7.69
N LEU A 14 1.42 0.65 6.99
CA LEU A 14 1.79 -0.50 6.17
C LEU A 14 2.74 -0.12 5.03
N THR A 15 2.47 1.00 4.35
CA THR A 15 3.30 1.48 3.24
C THR A 15 4.70 1.82 3.69
N PHE A 16 4.89 2.40 4.86
CA PHE A 16 6.23 2.66 5.37
C PHE A 16 6.91 1.40 5.88
N VAL A 17 6.27 0.66 6.79
CA VAL A 17 6.91 -0.42 7.55
C VAL A 17 7.15 -1.66 6.71
N PHE A 18 6.20 -2.05 5.86
CA PHE A 18 6.27 -3.33 5.16
C PHE A 18 6.65 -3.21 3.68
N TRP A 19 6.42 -2.06 3.05
CA TRP A 19 6.69 -1.90 1.61
C TRP A 19 7.87 -0.95 1.35
N SER A 20 7.74 0.34 1.62
CA SER A 20 8.75 1.32 1.17
C SER A 20 10.08 1.24 1.91
N LEU A 21 10.11 1.25 3.25
CA LEU A 21 11.38 1.22 3.99
C LEU A 21 12.17 -0.06 3.75
N PRO A 22 11.58 -1.28 3.81
CA PRO A 22 12.32 -2.50 3.49
C PRO A 22 12.91 -2.47 2.09
N LEU A 23 12.12 -2.07 1.08
CA LEU A 23 12.62 -1.98 -0.30
C LEU A 23 13.68 -0.90 -0.47
N LEU A 24 13.62 0.19 0.29
CA LEU A 24 14.56 1.30 0.18
C LEU A 24 15.89 1.03 0.88
N VAL A 25 15.90 0.42 2.07
CA VAL A 25 17.10 0.36 2.91
C VAL A 25 17.57 -1.05 3.30
N PHE A 26 16.72 -2.09 3.26
CA PHE A 26 17.16 -3.41 3.72
C PHE A 26 18.15 -4.04 2.75
N PRO A 27 19.26 -4.63 3.24
CA PRO A 27 20.22 -5.28 2.36
C PRO A 27 19.58 -6.49 1.66
N PRO A 28 20.05 -6.87 0.44
CA PRO A 28 19.53 -8.04 -0.27
C PRO A 28 19.54 -9.33 0.56
N SER A 29 20.52 -9.48 1.45
CA SER A 29 20.61 -10.63 2.36
C SER A 29 19.40 -10.80 3.26
N TRP A 30 18.75 -9.71 3.69
CA TRP A 30 17.56 -9.78 4.52
C TRP A 30 16.34 -10.22 3.73
N LEU A 31 16.21 -9.76 2.49
CA LEU A 31 15.15 -10.21 1.58
C LEU A 31 15.30 -11.73 1.29
N MET A 32 16.54 -12.18 1.07
CA MET A 32 16.83 -13.60 0.89
C MET A 32 16.55 -14.42 2.16
N ALA A 33 16.86 -13.88 3.34
CA ALA A 33 16.62 -14.56 4.62
C ALA A 33 15.14 -14.84 4.87
N ILE A 34 14.24 -13.98 4.38
CA ILE A 34 12.78 -14.21 4.45
C ILE A 34 12.23 -14.98 3.24
N GLY A 35 13.10 -15.46 2.34
CA GLY A 35 12.73 -16.38 1.27
C GLY A 35 12.49 -15.74 -0.10
N PHE A 36 12.80 -14.46 -0.32
CA PHE A 36 12.81 -13.91 -1.67
C PHE A 36 14.03 -14.42 -2.46
N LEU A 37 13.87 -14.54 -3.78
CA LEU A 37 14.98 -14.87 -4.67
C LEU A 37 16.03 -13.75 -4.67
N HIS A 38 17.28 -14.10 -4.99
CA HIS A 38 18.36 -13.12 -5.06
C HIS A 38 18.04 -12.05 -6.12
N PRO A 39 18.06 -10.76 -5.76
CA PRO A 39 17.64 -9.70 -6.69
C PRO A 39 18.61 -9.42 -7.85
N GLY A 40 19.88 -9.87 -7.79
CA GLY A 40 20.89 -9.61 -8.82
C GLY A 40 20.91 -8.15 -9.31
N ALA A 41 20.86 -7.97 -10.63
CA ALA A 41 20.78 -6.66 -11.27
C ALA A 41 19.48 -5.89 -10.99
N ALA A 42 18.41 -6.55 -10.52
CA ALA A 42 17.14 -5.91 -10.20
C ALA A 42 17.15 -5.11 -8.89
N ILE A 43 18.26 -5.11 -8.14
CA ILE A 43 18.36 -4.36 -6.88
C ILE A 43 18.10 -2.86 -7.07
N VAL A 44 18.54 -2.27 -8.18
CA VAL A 44 18.28 -0.86 -8.49
C VAL A 44 16.77 -0.61 -8.64
N PHE A 45 16.05 -1.50 -9.34
CA PHE A 45 14.59 -1.41 -9.48
C PHE A 45 13.88 -1.53 -8.13
N ILE A 46 14.36 -2.42 -7.25
CA ILE A 46 13.81 -2.55 -5.89
C ILE A 46 13.97 -1.25 -5.10
N ARG A 47 15.14 -0.59 -5.18
CA ARG A 47 15.36 0.70 -4.49
C ARG A 47 14.49 1.81 -5.05
N LEU A 48 14.37 1.90 -6.37
CA LEU A 48 13.50 2.88 -7.03
C LEU A 48 12.03 2.64 -6.67
N LEU A 49 11.60 1.38 -6.60
CA LEU A 49 10.26 1.02 -6.13
C LEU A 49 10.05 1.45 -4.68
N GLY A 50 11.03 1.22 -3.80
CA GLY A 50 11.01 1.70 -2.42
C GLY A 50 10.86 3.23 -2.34
N ALA A 51 11.63 3.98 -3.13
CA ALA A 51 11.54 5.44 -3.19
C ALA A 51 10.18 5.93 -3.71
N ALA A 52 9.62 5.25 -4.73
CA ALA A 52 8.29 5.56 -5.26
C ALA A 52 7.20 5.33 -4.19
N TYR A 53 7.25 4.20 -3.49
CA TYR A 53 6.31 3.90 -2.41
C TYR A 53 6.48 4.84 -1.20
N PHE A 54 7.70 5.25 -0.89
CA PHE A 54 7.97 6.22 0.17
C PHE A 54 7.33 7.57 -0.15
N THR A 55 7.54 8.05 -1.38
CA THR A 55 6.96 9.30 -1.88
C THR A 55 5.43 9.24 -1.87
N LEU A 56 4.85 8.12 -2.30
CA LEU A 56 3.42 7.88 -2.24
C LEU A 56 2.90 7.89 -0.79
N GLY A 57 3.65 7.25 0.13
CA GLY A 57 3.43 7.29 1.57
C GLY A 57 3.36 8.72 2.12
N MET A 58 4.29 9.58 1.72
CA MET A 58 4.30 11.00 2.11
C MET A 58 3.06 11.75 1.60
N GLY A 59 2.59 11.45 0.38
CA GLY A 59 1.32 11.99 -0.12
C GLY A 59 0.14 11.66 0.78
N TYR A 60 0.08 10.43 1.32
CA TYR A 60 -0.96 10.05 2.27
C TYR A 60 -0.80 10.73 3.64
N VAL A 61 0.43 10.96 4.11
CA VAL A 61 0.68 11.73 5.36
C VAL A 61 0.13 13.15 5.23
N LEU A 62 0.41 13.81 4.10
CA LEU A 62 -0.14 15.14 3.82
C LEU A 62 -1.67 15.12 3.76
N GLY A 63 -2.25 14.15 3.06
CA GLY A 63 -3.71 13.97 3.03
C GLY A 63 -4.32 13.68 4.40
N TYR A 64 -3.64 12.91 5.26
CA TYR A 64 -4.10 12.66 6.63
C TYR A 64 -4.13 13.94 7.47
N ARG A 65 -3.10 14.79 7.34
CA ARG A 65 -3.06 16.11 7.98
C ARG A 65 -4.19 16.99 7.46
N ASP A 66 -4.35 17.08 6.14
CA ASP A 66 -5.35 17.93 5.50
C ASP A 66 -6.78 17.51 5.86
N LEU A 67 -7.05 16.20 5.98
CA LEU A 67 -8.31 15.66 6.53
C LEU A 67 -8.50 16.03 8.01
N GLY A 68 -7.42 16.21 8.76
CA GLY A 68 -7.40 16.76 10.11
C GLY A 68 -7.93 18.18 10.19
N GLU A 69 -7.63 18.98 9.16
CA GLU A 69 -7.98 20.39 9.03
C GLU A 69 -9.32 20.61 8.31
N GLY A 70 -10.06 19.54 7.98
CA GLY A 70 -11.34 19.62 7.26
C GLY A 70 -11.20 19.95 5.77
N LYS A 71 -10.01 19.85 5.20
CA LYS A 71 -9.78 20.05 3.76
C LYS A 71 -10.26 18.86 2.96
N ASP A 72 -10.60 19.10 1.69
CA ASP A 72 -10.89 18.01 0.78
C ASP A 72 -9.63 17.21 0.42
N ILE A 73 -9.78 15.89 0.43
CA ILE A 73 -8.72 14.92 0.17
C ILE A 73 -9.14 13.89 -0.88
N GLY A 74 -10.19 14.17 -1.67
CA GLY A 74 -10.72 13.24 -2.68
C GLY A 74 -9.64 12.69 -3.61
N ASN A 75 -8.72 13.53 -4.06
CA ASN A 75 -7.58 13.11 -4.89
C ASN A 75 -6.67 12.09 -4.20
N VAL A 76 -6.41 12.27 -2.89
CA VAL A 76 -5.59 11.35 -2.10
C VAL A 76 -6.31 10.01 -1.95
N VAL A 77 -7.62 10.01 -1.72
CA VAL A 77 -8.45 8.80 -1.66
C VAL A 77 -8.42 8.06 -3.00
N THR A 78 -8.64 8.75 -4.11
CA THR A 78 -8.61 8.19 -5.47
C THR A 78 -7.26 7.55 -5.79
N VAL A 79 -6.15 8.24 -5.52
CA VAL A 79 -4.80 7.68 -5.67
C VAL A 79 -4.61 6.45 -4.77
N GLY A 80 -5.16 6.47 -3.55
CA GLY A 80 -5.16 5.33 -2.64
C GLY A 80 -5.91 4.11 -3.16
N ILE A 81 -7.07 4.31 -3.79
CA ILE A 81 -7.88 3.25 -4.41
C ILE A 81 -7.14 2.66 -5.62
N ILE A 82 -6.65 3.51 -6.54
CA ILE A 82 -5.97 3.06 -7.76
C ILE A 82 -4.69 2.29 -7.40
N SER A 83 -3.85 2.84 -6.52
CA SER A 83 -2.57 2.22 -6.17
C SER A 83 -2.74 0.85 -5.50
N ASN A 84 -3.55 0.75 -4.45
CA ASN A 84 -3.77 -0.52 -3.76
C ASN A 84 -4.62 -1.50 -4.58
N GLY A 85 -5.62 -1.01 -5.32
CA GLY A 85 -6.46 -1.84 -6.15
C GLY A 85 -5.65 -2.55 -7.24
N LEU A 86 -4.81 -1.79 -7.95
CA LEU A 86 -3.89 -2.37 -8.94
C LEU A 86 -2.88 -3.31 -8.29
N ALA A 87 -2.30 -2.94 -7.15
CA ALA A 87 -1.39 -3.83 -6.43
C ALA A 87 -2.06 -5.15 -6.03
N CYS A 88 -3.26 -5.10 -5.47
CA CYS A 88 -4.06 -6.28 -5.10
C CYS A 88 -4.31 -7.19 -6.31
N ILE A 89 -4.78 -6.62 -7.42
CA ILE A 89 -5.05 -7.37 -8.65
C ILE A 89 -3.78 -8.04 -9.17
N ILE A 90 -2.67 -7.30 -9.26
CA ILE A 90 -1.40 -7.84 -9.75
C ILE A 90 -0.91 -8.96 -8.82
N LEU A 91 -0.96 -8.76 -7.51
CA LEU A 91 -0.54 -9.78 -6.54
C LEU A 91 -1.38 -11.04 -6.66
N LEU A 92 -2.70 -10.93 -6.77
CA LEU A 92 -3.59 -12.08 -6.96
C LEU A 92 -3.29 -12.81 -8.26
N ILE A 93 -3.11 -12.09 -9.38
CA ILE A 93 -2.79 -12.70 -10.68
C ILE A 93 -1.48 -13.49 -10.59
N PHE A 94 -0.40 -12.87 -10.09
CA PHE A 94 0.90 -13.54 -10.02
C PHE A 94 0.94 -14.67 -8.99
N GLY A 95 0.20 -14.54 -7.88
CA GLY A 95 -0.01 -15.60 -6.90
C GLY A 95 -0.73 -16.81 -7.50
N MET A 96 -1.84 -16.61 -8.22
CA MET A 96 -2.58 -17.67 -8.89
C MET A 96 -1.79 -18.35 -10.01
N LEU A 97 -0.91 -17.60 -10.69
CA LEU A 97 0.01 -18.15 -11.69
C LEU A 97 1.20 -18.91 -11.08
N GLY A 98 1.24 -19.09 -9.75
CA GLY A 98 2.29 -19.85 -9.07
C GLY A 98 3.67 -19.17 -9.11
N ARG A 99 3.74 -17.86 -9.33
CA ARG A 99 5.01 -17.13 -9.52
C ARG A 99 5.86 -17.04 -8.25
N TRP A 100 5.29 -17.42 -7.10
CA TRP A 100 5.97 -17.45 -5.82
C TRP A 100 6.26 -18.88 -5.33
N ASN A 101 5.96 -19.91 -6.14
CA ASN A 101 6.11 -21.31 -5.72
C ASN A 101 7.56 -21.66 -5.35
N ASP A 102 8.52 -21.05 -6.03
CA ASP A 102 9.96 -21.24 -5.78
C ASP A 102 10.49 -20.32 -4.67
N TRP A 103 9.64 -19.50 -4.05
CA TRP A 103 10.03 -18.60 -2.96
C TRP A 103 9.88 -19.32 -1.62
N GLY A 104 10.59 -18.86 -0.60
CA GLY A 104 10.42 -19.37 0.77
C GLY A 104 9.04 -19.05 1.33
N MET A 105 8.57 -19.87 2.28
CA MET A 105 7.23 -19.78 2.87
C MET A 105 6.90 -18.40 3.45
N LEU A 106 7.86 -17.73 4.10
CA LEU A 106 7.66 -16.40 4.65
C LEU A 106 7.44 -15.34 3.56
N ALA A 107 8.17 -15.41 2.46
CA ALA A 107 7.96 -14.53 1.31
C ALA A 107 6.60 -14.79 0.66
N GLN A 108 6.18 -16.04 0.50
CA GLN A 108 4.84 -16.38 0.00
C GLN A 108 3.75 -15.82 0.92
N ALA A 109 3.86 -16.02 2.23
CA ALA A 109 2.93 -15.49 3.22
C ALA A 109 2.88 -13.95 3.19
N PHE A 110 4.04 -13.29 3.04
CA PHE A 110 4.12 -11.84 2.89
C PHE A 110 3.39 -11.34 1.63
N MET A 111 3.52 -12.03 0.50
CA MET A 111 2.83 -11.64 -0.74
C MET A 111 1.32 -11.85 -0.65
N CYS A 112 0.88 -12.98 -0.10
CA CYS A 112 -0.54 -13.23 0.16
C CYS A 112 -1.11 -12.20 1.14
N GLY A 113 -0.40 -11.91 2.23
CA GLY A 113 -0.76 -10.88 3.19
C GLY A 113 -0.84 -9.49 2.55
N SER A 114 0.09 -9.16 1.65
CA SER A 114 0.07 -7.91 0.89
C SER A 114 -1.15 -7.82 -0.04
N ALA A 115 -1.54 -8.92 -0.70
CA ALA A 115 -2.74 -8.96 -1.54
C ALA A 115 -4.00 -8.67 -0.71
N VAL A 116 -4.14 -9.33 0.45
CA VAL A 116 -5.28 -9.11 1.37
C VAL A 116 -5.27 -7.68 1.90
N ALA A 117 -4.12 -7.19 2.38
CA ALA A 117 -4.02 -5.85 2.95
C ALA A 117 -4.36 -4.76 1.92
N THR A 118 -3.81 -4.84 0.71
CA THR A 118 -4.11 -3.88 -0.35
C THR A 118 -5.59 -3.94 -0.76
N GLY A 119 -6.19 -5.12 -0.84
CA GLY A 119 -7.64 -5.28 -1.06
C GLY A 119 -8.48 -4.62 0.03
N LEU A 120 -8.20 -4.92 1.31
CA LEU A 120 -8.92 -4.36 2.45
C LEU A 120 -8.81 -2.84 2.55
N ILE A 121 -7.61 -2.29 2.29
CA ILE A 121 -7.43 -0.83 2.26
C ILE A 121 -8.25 -0.22 1.12
N THR A 122 -8.25 -0.84 -0.07
CA THR A 122 -9.03 -0.35 -1.22
C THR A 122 -10.52 -0.30 -0.89
N LEU A 123 -11.07 -1.38 -0.33
CA LEU A 123 -12.46 -1.44 0.11
C LEU A 123 -12.74 -0.39 1.20
N GLY A 124 -11.86 -0.26 2.19
CA GLY A 124 -11.96 0.73 3.24
C GLY A 124 -12.01 2.16 2.69
N LEU A 125 -11.17 2.49 1.71
CA LEU A 125 -11.14 3.81 1.06
C LEU A 125 -12.39 4.08 0.25
N ILE A 126 -12.91 3.10 -0.51
CA ILE A 126 -14.16 3.24 -1.26
C ILE A 126 -15.32 3.53 -0.29
N ILE A 127 -15.49 2.67 0.71
CA ILE A 127 -16.61 2.77 1.65
C ILE A 127 -16.53 4.07 2.45
N THR A 128 -15.37 4.37 3.04
CA THR A 128 -15.23 5.53 3.92
C THR A 128 -15.06 6.86 3.16
N GLY A 129 -14.58 6.81 1.91
CA GLY A 129 -14.54 7.95 1.00
C GLY A 129 -15.93 8.37 0.54
N SER A 130 -16.75 7.44 0.04
CA SER A 130 -18.13 7.75 -0.38
C SER A 130 -19.00 8.24 0.79
N LEU A 131 -18.77 7.75 2.01
CA LEU A 131 -19.46 8.26 3.20
C LEU A 131 -19.12 9.71 3.52
N LYS A 132 -17.89 10.18 3.21
CA LYS A 132 -17.50 11.59 3.37
C LYS A 132 -18.24 12.46 2.34
N ASP A 133 -18.26 12.04 1.07
CA ASP A 133 -18.91 12.82 0.01
C ASP A 133 -20.41 13.00 0.29
N MET A 134 -21.06 11.95 0.81
CA MET A 134 -22.47 12.05 1.23
C MET A 134 -22.70 12.96 2.44
N SER A 135 -21.75 13.07 3.38
CA SER A 135 -21.89 14.01 4.50
C SER A 135 -21.70 15.45 4.04
N ASP A 136 -20.76 15.69 3.13
CA ASP A 136 -20.44 17.02 2.63
C ASP A 136 -21.63 17.57 1.80
N ASN A 137 -22.30 16.72 1.01
CA ASN A 137 -23.49 17.09 0.24
C ASN A 137 -24.77 17.30 1.08
N ARG A 138 -24.81 16.89 2.34
CA ARG A 138 -25.98 17.13 3.23
C ARG A 138 -25.90 18.44 4.01
N LEU A 139 -24.76 19.13 3.93
CA LEU A 139 -24.50 20.39 4.63
C LEU A 139 -24.58 21.62 3.70
N VAL A 140 -24.95 21.41 2.44
CA VAL A 140 -25.24 22.42 1.41
C VAL A 140 -26.75 22.49 1.20
#